data_AF-A0A661Y6U6-F1
#
_entry.id   AF-A0A661Y6U6-F1
#
_cell.length_a   1.000
_cell.length_b   1.000
_cell.length_c   1.000
_cell.angle_alpha   90.00
_cell.angle_beta   90.00
_cell.angle_gamma   90.00
#
_symmetry.space_group_name_H-M   'P 1'
#
loop_
_entity.id
_entity.type
_entity.pdbx_description
1 polymer ?
#
loop_
_entity_poly.entity_id
_entity_poly.type
_entity_poly.pdbx_seq_one_letter_code
_entity_poly.pdbx_strand_id
1 'polypeptide(L)' 'MGFWNNDEMDGYGCYLGEDKDLIGQYVNGSLHGYGHTREIETDKWVYGYFQNYLVQ' A
#
# COMPACT_ATOMS: atom_id res chain seq x y z
N MET A 1 -2.63 6.79 -5.94
CA MET A 1 -3.93 6.85 -6.65
C MET A 1 -4.82 5.74 -6.12
N GLY A 2 -6.13 5.94 -5.97
CA GLY A 2 -7.00 4.89 -5.42
C GLY A 2 -8.36 5.42 -4.97
N PHE A 3 -9.08 4.58 -4.24
CA PHE A 3 -10.30 4.95 -3.53
C PHE A 3 -9.96 5.67 -2.22
N TRP A 4 -10.73 6.70 -1.89
CA TRP A 4 -10.54 7.55 -0.72
C TRP A 4 -11.85 7.68 0.05
N ASN A 5 -11.75 7.68 1.37
CA ASN A 5 -12.85 7.88 2.30
C ASN A 5 -12.30 8.63 3.51
N ASN A 6 -12.96 9.72 3.93
CA ASN A 6 -12.50 10.57 5.06
C ASN A 6 -11.01 10.98 4.97
N ASP A 7 -10.56 11.42 3.79
CA ASP A 7 -9.16 11.80 3.51
C ASP A 7 -8.12 10.68 3.71
N GLU A 8 -8.57 9.44 3.83
CA GLU A 8 -7.73 8.25 3.93
C GLU A 8 -7.96 7.31 2.74
N MET A 9 -6.93 6.55 2.36
CA MET A 9 -7.08 5.54 1.32
C MET A 9 -7.91 4.36 1.87
N ASP A 10 -8.97 3.99 1.18
CA ASP A 10 -9.93 2.98 1.62
C ASP A 10 -10.51 2.26 0.40
N GLY A 11 -10.15 0.99 0.23
CA GLY A 11 -10.35 0.21 -1.00
C GLY A 11 -9.05 -0.05 -1.77
N TYR A 12 -9.13 -0.43 -3.04
CA TYR A 12 -7.94 -0.70 -3.84
C TYR A 12 -7.20 0.59 -4.26
N GLY A 13 -5.89 0.61 -4.10
CA GLY A 13 -5.08 1.78 -4.46
C GLY A 13 -3.59 1.47 -4.61
N CYS A 14 -2.85 2.53 -4.94
CA CYS A 14 -1.41 2.57 -4.96
C CYS A 14 -0.88 3.81 -4.23
N TYR A 15 0.13 3.59 -3.40
CA TYR A 15 1.06 4.61 -2.92
C TYR A 15 2.39 4.39 -3.64
N LEU A 16 2.93 5.44 -4.24
CA LEU A 16 4.21 5.42 -4.94
C LEU A 16 5.12 6.43 -4.22
N GLY A 17 5.94 5.92 -3.31
CA GLY A 17 6.84 6.72 -2.48
C GLY A 17 8.27 6.72 -3.00
N GLU A 18 9.14 7.51 -2.37
CA GLU A 18 10.55 7.58 -2.72
C GLU A 18 11.30 6.28 -2.38
N ASP A 19 10.99 5.68 -1.22
CA ASP A 19 11.65 4.45 -0.75
C ASP A 19 10.84 3.18 -1.08
N LYS A 20 9.53 3.32 -1.27
CA LYS A 20 8.62 2.17 -1.37
C LYS A 20 7.37 2.44 -2.20
N ASP A 21 7.03 1.47 -3.05
CA ASP A 21 5.71 1.38 -3.66
C ASP A 21 4.84 0.37 -2.90
N LEU A 22 3.56 0.70 -2.73
CA LEU A 22 2.55 -0.14 -2.07
C LEU A 22 1.29 -0.20 -2.93
N ILE A 23 0.89 -1.38 -3.38
CA ILE A 23 -0.24 -1.57 -4.30
C ILE A 23 -1.16 -2.66 -3.75
N GLY A 24 -2.41 -2.35 -3.44
CA GLY A 24 -3.35 -3.36 -2.94
C GLY A 24 -4.57 -2.78 -2.26
N GLN A 25 -5.15 -3.57 -1.37
CA GLN A 25 -6.30 -3.20 -0.54
C GLN A 25 -5.87 -2.31 0.62
N TYR A 26 -6.56 -1.19 0.82
CA TYR A 26 -6.36 -0.27 1.92
C TYR A 26 -7.59 -0.20 2.81
N VAL A 27 -7.35 0.02 4.10
CA VAL A 27 -8.37 0.40 5.09
C VAL A 27 -7.75 1.48 5.96
N ASN A 28 -8.42 2.64 6.08
CA ASN A 28 -7.97 3.79 6.88
C ASN A 28 -6.49 4.17 6.61
N GLY A 29 -6.15 4.31 5.32
CA GLY A 29 -4.82 4.75 4.88
C GLY A 29 -3.71 3.70 4.96
N SER A 30 -3.99 2.51 5.52
CA SER A 30 -3.01 1.44 5.67
C SER A 30 -3.27 0.32 4.67
N LEU A 31 -2.21 -0.29 4.12
CA LEU A 31 -2.35 -1.48 3.29
C LEU A 31 -2.86 -2.63 4.18
N HIS A 32 -4.08 -3.08 3.91
CA HIS A 32 -4.85 -4.02 4.71
C HIS A 32 -5.63 -4.96 3.77
N GLY A 33 -5.16 -6.20 3.68
CA GLY A 33 -5.66 -7.20 2.75
C GLY A 33 -4.61 -7.60 1.72
N TYR A 34 -5.05 -8.08 0.56
CA TYR A 34 -4.12 -8.51 -0.49
C TYR A 34 -3.44 -7.33 -1.18
N GLY A 35 -2.13 -7.42 -1.32
CA GLY A 35 -1.32 -6.39 -1.96
C GLY A 35 0.10 -6.81 -2.29
N HIS A 36 0.85 -5.84 -2.79
CA HIS A 36 2.26 -5.94 -3.14
C HIS A 36 3.00 -4.75 -2.53
N THR A 37 4.22 -4.99 -2.06
CA THR A 37 5.19 -3.94 -1.72
C THR A 37 6.40 -4.08 -2.61
N ARG A 38 7.06 -2.95 -2.90
CA ARG A 38 8.32 -2.89 -3.63
C ARG A 38 9.27 -1.95 -2.91
N GLU A 39 10.42 -2.46 -2.48
CA GLU A 39 11.52 -1.62 -2.00
C GLU A 39 12.22 -1.00 -3.22
N ILE A 40 12.29 0.34 -3.31
CA ILE A 40 12.79 1.03 -4.51
C ILE A 40 14.28 0.80 -4.70
N GLU A 41 15.08 0.85 -3.62
CA GLU A 41 16.54 0.69 -3.68
C GLU A 41 16.96 -0.69 -4.22
N THR A 42 16.22 -1.74 -3.84
CA THR A 42 16.60 -3.13 -4.14
C THR A 42 15.74 -3.78 -5.22
N ASP A 43 14.72 -3.07 -5.71
CA ASP A 43 13.65 -3.58 -6.58
C ASP A 43 12.99 -4.86 -6.03
N LYS A 44 13.02 -5.04 -4.71
CA LYS A 44 12.51 -6.25 -4.07
C LYS A 44 11.00 -6.18 -3.95
N TRP A 45 10.31 -7.09 -4.61
CA TRP A 45 8.86 -7.27 -4.53
C TRP A 45 8.46 -8.29 -3.45
N VAL A 46 7.40 -7.97 -2.70
CA VAL A 46 6.73 -8.90 -1.79
C VAL A 46 5.23 -8.87 -2.09
N TYR A 47 4.64 -10.04 -2.33
CA TYR A 47 3.20 -10.22 -2.42
C TYR A 47 2.69 -10.92 -1.17
N GLY A 48 1.54 -10.49 -0.64
CA GLY A 48 0.97 -11.13 0.52
C GLY A 48 -0.36 -10.53 0.99
N TYR A 49 -0.80 -11.03 2.14
CA TYR A 49 -1.90 -10.47 2.90
C TYR A 49 -1.32 -9.63 4.04
N PHE A 50 -1.66 -8.34 4.05
CA PHE A 50 -1.16 -7.35 5.00
C PHE A 50 -2.22 -7.02 6.04
N GLN A 51 -1.81 -6.79 7.28
CA GLN A 51 -2.69 -6.34 8.35
C GLN A 51 -2.11 -5.04 8.91
N ASN A 52 -2.67 -3.90 8.48
CA ASN A 52 -2.24 -2.56 8.88
C ASN A 52 -0.76 -2.27 8.55
N TYR A 53 -0.32 -2.57 7.32
CA TYR A 53 1.00 -2.16 6.87
C TYR A 53 0.98 -0.66 6.58
N LEU A 54 1.66 0.10 7.44
CA LEU A 54 1.72 1.55 7.33
C LEU A 54 2.66 1.98 6.21
N VAL A 55 2.24 3.01 5.50
CA VAL A 55 3.12 3.85 4.69
C VAL A 55 4.05 4.55 5.69
N GLN A 56 5.35 4.22 5.70
CA GLN A 56 6.37 4.96 6.44
C GLN A 56 7.04 5.98 5.53
#